data_AF-A0A970CR00-F1
#
_entry.id   AF-A0A970CR00-F1
#
_cell.length_a   1.000
_cell.length_b   1.000
_cell.length_c   1.000
_cell.angle_alpha   90.00
_cell.angle_beta   90.00
_cell.angle_gamma   90.00
#
_symmetry.space_group_name_H-M   'P 1'
#
loop_
_entity.id
_entity.type
_entity.pdbx_description
1 polymer ?
#
loop_
_entity_poly.entity_id
_entity_poly.type
_entity_poly.pdbx_seq_one_letter_code
_entity_poly.pdbx_strand_id
1 'polypeptide(L)'
;MINTYEILETIKMISSESLDIRTITMGISLRDCAHSDMDELAKRIYDKITRKAEKLVKTGEDIEKEYGIPITNKRISVTPISIIGEGADGNYLKIAKAMDRATETTGVDFIGGYSALIHKGYTDGDKRFVDSIPQALSETKRVCASVNIATTKAGINMDAVAQMGRVIKKTAELTAKDSGIGCARLVVFCNAPEDNPFMAGAFHGIGEPECVINVGVSGPGVMHNALKNISAEADFSEVAETIKKTAFKITRVGQLVATEASKRLGVAFGIVDLSLAPTPAIGDSIAN
;
A
#
# COMPACT_ATOMS: atom_id res chain seq x y z
N MET A 1 -5.57 -14.16 25.12
CA MET A 1 -4.94 -13.37 26.19
C MET A 1 -3.44 -13.49 25.97
N ILE A 2 -2.74 -12.41 25.65
CA ILE A 2 -1.30 -12.44 25.34
C ILE A 2 -0.54 -12.70 26.64
N ASN A 3 0.37 -13.67 26.64
CA ASN A 3 1.16 -14.05 27.82
C ASN A 3 2.28 -13.03 28.07
N THR A 4 2.61 -12.72 29.32
CA THR A 4 3.73 -11.85 29.71
C THR A 4 5.06 -12.28 29.09
N TYR A 5 5.25 -13.59 28.88
CA TYR A 5 6.41 -14.13 28.17
C TYR A 5 6.42 -13.70 26.69
N GLU A 6 5.28 -13.76 26.00
CA GLU A 6 5.15 -13.34 24.60
C GLU A 6 5.39 -11.82 24.45
N ILE A 7 5.01 -11.03 25.44
CA ILE A 7 5.27 -9.58 25.47
C ILE A 7 6.77 -9.30 25.62
N LEU A 8 7.44 -9.93 26.57
CA LEU A 8 8.88 -9.76 26.79
C LEU A 8 9.71 -10.24 25.59
N GLU A 9 9.30 -11.35 24.97
CA GLU A 9 9.93 -11.85 23.75
C GLU A 9 9.72 -10.90 22.57
N THR A 10 8.52 -10.32 22.43
CA THR A 10 8.21 -9.29 21.44
C THR A 10 9.08 -8.05 21.61
N ILE A 11 9.23 -7.56 22.85
CA ILE A 11 10.13 -6.44 23.17
C ILE A 11 11.59 -6.79 22.81
N LYS A 12 12.01 -8.03 23.03
CA LYS A 12 13.33 -8.51 22.61
C LYS A 12 13.47 -8.48 21.08
N MET A 13 12.52 -9.01 20.32
CA MET A 13 12.56 -8.95 18.86
C MET A 13 12.63 -7.51 18.31
N ILE A 14 11.87 -6.58 18.90
CA ILE A 14 11.90 -5.16 18.52
C ILE A 14 13.28 -4.54 18.78
N SER A 15 13.85 -4.79 19.96
CA SER A 15 15.11 -4.15 20.40
C SER A 15 16.38 -4.81 19.88
N SER A 16 16.40 -6.14 19.68
CA SER A 16 17.60 -6.89 19.30
C SER A 16 17.62 -7.40 17.86
N GLU A 17 16.48 -7.42 17.15
CA GLU A 17 16.38 -8.04 15.82
C GLU A 17 15.94 -7.08 14.71
N SER A 18 15.91 -5.76 14.99
CA SER A 18 15.53 -4.71 14.03
C SER A 18 14.15 -4.91 13.40
N LEU A 19 13.18 -5.38 14.18
CA LEU A 19 11.80 -5.49 13.73
C LEU A 19 11.16 -4.10 13.61
N ASP A 20 10.77 -3.72 12.40
CA ASP A 20 10.04 -2.48 12.14
C ASP A 20 8.66 -2.71 11.50
N ILE A 21 7.72 -1.83 11.82
CA ILE A 21 6.49 -1.73 11.07
C ILE A 21 6.79 -0.94 9.81
N ARG A 22 6.77 -1.62 8.67
CA ARG A 22 7.05 -0.99 7.39
C ARG A 22 6.00 0.08 7.06
N THR A 23 4.74 -0.17 7.39
CA THR A 23 3.65 0.75 7.07
C THR A 23 2.41 0.56 7.93
N ILE A 24 1.73 1.67 8.21
CA ILE A 24 0.29 1.70 8.47
C ILE A 24 -0.38 2.28 7.23
N THR A 25 -1.31 1.55 6.62
CA THR A 25 -2.10 2.04 5.48
C THR A 25 -3.57 2.18 5.87
N MET A 26 -4.12 3.38 5.73
CA MET A 26 -5.56 3.61 5.84
C MET A 26 -6.22 3.42 4.48
N GLY A 27 -7.10 2.43 4.36
CA GLY A 27 -7.97 2.24 3.21
C GLY A 27 -9.23 3.09 3.35
N ILE A 28 -9.59 3.86 2.32
CA ILE A 28 -10.75 4.77 2.33
C ILE A 28 -11.61 4.52 1.10
N SER A 29 -12.89 4.21 1.32
CA SER A 29 -13.87 4.14 0.24
C SER A 29 -14.16 5.54 -0.31
N LEU A 30 -14.19 5.69 -1.64
CA LEU A 30 -14.56 6.93 -2.32
C LEU A 30 -15.91 6.82 -3.07
N ARG A 31 -16.67 5.75 -2.84
CA ARG A 31 -17.90 5.47 -3.59
C ARG A 31 -18.98 6.53 -3.45
N ASP A 32 -19.06 7.18 -2.29
CA ASP A 32 -19.97 8.30 -2.00
C ASP A 32 -19.47 9.65 -2.54
N CYS A 33 -18.24 9.73 -3.04
CA CYS A 33 -17.69 10.94 -3.66
C CYS A 33 -18.15 11.10 -5.12
N ALA A 34 -18.70 10.05 -5.74
CA ALA A 34 -19.09 10.03 -7.15
C ALA A 34 -19.96 11.23 -7.53
N HIS A 35 -19.59 11.89 -8.62
CA HIS A 35 -20.26 13.06 -9.15
C HIS A 35 -20.01 13.16 -10.67
N SER A 36 -20.95 13.73 -11.43
CA SER A 36 -20.82 13.87 -12.90
C SER A 36 -19.84 14.97 -13.33
N ASP A 37 -19.55 15.90 -12.43
CA ASP A 37 -18.55 16.96 -12.63
C ASP A 37 -17.20 16.58 -11.99
N MET A 38 -16.13 16.64 -12.78
CA MET A 38 -14.79 16.22 -12.36
C MET A 38 -14.17 17.14 -11.30
N ASP A 39 -14.49 18.43 -11.27
CA ASP A 39 -13.97 19.35 -10.24
C ASP A 39 -14.62 19.08 -8.88
N GLU A 40 -15.95 18.92 -8.87
CA GLU A 40 -16.70 18.59 -7.67
C GLU A 40 -16.33 17.19 -7.15
N LEU A 41 -16.13 16.21 -8.04
CA LEU A 41 -15.61 14.90 -7.67
C LEU A 41 -14.22 15.01 -7.01
N ALA A 42 -13.28 15.73 -7.63
CA ALA A 42 -11.94 15.91 -7.10
C ALA A 42 -11.96 16.61 -5.72
N LYS A 43 -12.84 17.59 -5.54
CA LYS A 43 -13.05 18.28 -4.25
C LYS A 43 -13.56 17.32 -3.18
N ARG A 44 -14.59 16.52 -3.48
CA ARG A 44 -15.14 15.53 -2.53
C ARG A 44 -14.10 14.50 -2.11
N ILE A 45 -13.28 14.05 -3.04
CA ILE A 45 -12.16 13.13 -2.77
C ILE A 45 -11.17 13.78 -1.79
N TYR A 46 -10.74 15.02 -2.05
CA TYR A 46 -9.85 15.75 -1.14
C TYR A 46 -10.45 15.91 0.26
N ASP A 47 -11.69 16.40 0.34
CA ASP A 47 -12.38 16.65 1.62
C ASP A 47 -12.57 15.36 2.42
N LYS A 48 -12.91 14.24 1.75
CA LYS A 48 -13.10 12.96 2.42
C LYS A 48 -11.79 12.38 2.94
N ILE A 49 -10.73 12.37 2.13
CA ILE A 49 -9.42 11.83 2.51
C ILE A 49 -8.86 12.62 3.70
N THR A 50 -8.84 13.95 3.60
CA THR A 50 -8.30 14.82 4.66
C THR A 50 -9.05 14.66 5.98
N ARG A 51 -10.38 14.58 5.94
CA ARG A 51 -11.21 14.34 7.13
C ARG A 51 -10.97 12.97 7.76
N LYS A 52 -10.87 11.90 6.96
CA LYS A 52 -10.71 10.53 7.49
C LYS A 52 -9.29 10.28 8.02
N ALA A 53 -8.28 10.83 7.37
CA ALA A 53 -6.88 10.60 7.70
C ALA A 53 -6.23 11.72 8.54
N GLU A 54 -7.01 12.71 9.01
CA GLU A 54 -6.53 13.89 9.77
C GLU A 54 -5.56 13.51 10.91
N LYS A 55 -5.85 12.42 11.62
CA LYS A 55 -5.08 11.96 12.80
C LYS A 55 -4.18 10.76 12.52
N LEU A 56 -4.07 10.30 11.28
CA LEU A 56 -3.36 9.06 10.94
C LEU A 56 -1.88 9.13 11.33
N VAL A 57 -1.17 10.17 10.89
CA VAL A 57 0.27 10.34 11.14
C VAL A 57 0.55 10.45 12.64
N LYS A 58 -0.15 11.37 13.31
CA LYS A 58 -0.02 11.58 14.76
C LYS A 58 -0.29 10.29 15.54
N THR A 59 -1.31 9.53 15.16
CA THR A 59 -1.63 8.25 15.81
C THR A 59 -0.49 7.23 15.63
N GLY A 60 0.11 7.17 14.43
CA GLY A 60 1.30 6.35 14.19
C GLY A 60 2.46 6.76 15.11
N GLU A 61 2.78 8.06 15.18
CA GLU A 61 3.85 8.59 16.03
C GLU A 61 3.62 8.34 17.52
N ASP A 62 2.38 8.48 17.98
CA ASP A 62 2.01 8.19 19.37
C ASP A 62 2.21 6.70 19.69
N ILE A 63 1.89 5.79 18.76
CA ILE A 63 2.11 4.34 18.91
C ILE A 63 3.62 4.03 18.90
N GLU A 64 4.40 4.64 17.99
CA GLU A 64 5.86 4.48 17.96
C GLU A 64 6.49 4.83 19.31
N LYS A 65 6.08 5.96 19.88
CA LYS A 65 6.60 6.44 21.16
C LYS A 65 6.20 5.56 22.33
N GLU A 66 4.95 5.08 22.35
CA GLU A 66 4.42 4.29 23.47
C GLU A 66 4.97 2.87 23.50
N TYR A 67 5.07 2.21 22.34
CA TYR A 67 5.49 0.82 22.25
C TYR A 67 6.97 0.65 21.87
N GLY A 68 7.66 1.73 21.50
CA GLY A 68 9.06 1.68 21.06
C GLY A 68 9.24 0.92 19.74
N ILE A 69 8.19 0.79 18.93
CA ILE A 69 8.19 0.07 17.65
C ILE A 69 8.24 1.12 16.53
N PRO A 70 9.30 1.19 15.71
CA PRO A 70 9.36 2.15 14.61
C PRO A 70 8.31 1.83 13.53
N ILE A 71 7.67 2.87 13.00
CA ILE A 71 6.68 2.83 11.93
C ILE A 71 7.18 3.68 10.78
N THR A 72 7.83 3.02 9.82
CA THR A 72 8.58 3.64 8.74
C THR A 72 7.70 4.47 7.81
N ASN A 73 6.47 4.04 7.53
CA ASN A 73 5.56 4.76 6.63
C ASN A 73 4.12 4.83 7.18
N LYS A 74 3.44 5.93 6.85
CA LYS A 74 2.00 6.11 7.02
C LYS A 74 1.43 6.43 5.65
N ARG A 75 0.45 5.65 5.19
CA ARG A 75 0.00 5.65 3.79
C ARG A 75 -1.52 5.63 3.70
N ILE A 76 -2.03 5.96 2.52
CA ILE A 76 -3.45 5.87 2.21
C ILE A 76 -3.64 5.01 0.96
N SER A 77 -4.67 4.18 0.93
CA SER A 77 -5.19 3.58 -0.30
C SER A 77 -6.65 3.97 -0.48
N VAL A 78 -7.07 4.20 -1.72
CA VAL A 78 -8.45 4.58 -2.04
C VAL A 78 -9.08 3.70 -3.09
N THR A 79 -10.41 3.75 -3.21
CA THR A 79 -11.14 3.04 -4.26
C THR A 79 -10.52 3.33 -5.64
N PRO A 80 -10.37 2.33 -6.53
CA PRO A 80 -9.86 2.55 -7.87
C PRO A 80 -10.53 3.75 -8.56
N ILE A 81 -9.73 4.77 -8.87
CA ILE A 81 -10.22 6.02 -9.44
C ILE A 81 -10.95 5.81 -10.76
N SER A 82 -10.59 4.80 -11.57
CA SER A 82 -11.30 4.53 -12.83
C SER A 82 -12.77 4.20 -12.61
N ILE A 83 -13.12 3.54 -11.49
CA ILE A 83 -14.51 3.20 -11.15
C ILE A 83 -15.29 4.45 -10.73
N ILE A 84 -14.67 5.33 -9.93
CA ILE A 84 -15.35 6.50 -9.37
C ILE A 84 -15.47 7.64 -10.39
N GLY A 85 -14.49 7.79 -11.27
CA GLY A 85 -14.46 8.83 -12.28
C GLY A 85 -15.15 8.46 -13.60
N GLU A 86 -15.66 7.24 -13.76
CA GLU A 86 -16.27 6.74 -15.00
C GLU A 86 -17.33 7.69 -15.56
N GLY A 87 -18.27 8.12 -14.71
CA GLY A 87 -19.38 8.99 -15.07
C GLY A 87 -19.07 10.49 -15.02
N ALA A 88 -17.84 10.87 -14.70
CA ALA A 88 -17.43 12.27 -14.63
C ALA A 88 -16.84 12.74 -15.96
N ASP A 89 -17.36 13.85 -16.47
CA ASP A 89 -16.79 14.49 -17.65
C ASP A 89 -15.59 15.35 -17.25
N GLY A 90 -14.43 15.11 -17.87
CA GLY A 90 -13.24 15.92 -17.66
C GLY A 90 -11.94 15.11 -17.56
N ASN A 91 -10.91 15.76 -17.01
CA ASN A 91 -9.55 15.20 -16.92
C ASN A 91 -9.28 14.60 -15.52
N TYR A 92 -8.99 13.30 -15.49
CA TYR A 92 -8.58 12.56 -14.29
C TYR A 92 -7.35 13.15 -13.56
N LEU A 93 -6.53 13.95 -14.23
CA LEU A 93 -5.43 14.70 -13.62
C LEU A 93 -5.90 15.56 -12.43
N LYS A 94 -7.15 16.08 -12.48
CA LYS A 94 -7.73 16.85 -11.37
C LYS A 94 -7.85 16.01 -10.10
N ILE A 95 -8.25 14.74 -10.25
CA ILE A 95 -8.31 13.78 -9.14
C ILE A 95 -6.91 13.47 -8.63
N ALA A 96 -5.94 13.21 -9.52
CA ALA A 96 -4.55 12.96 -9.11
C ALA A 96 -3.98 14.12 -8.27
N LYS A 97 -4.21 15.37 -8.71
CA LYS A 97 -3.79 16.57 -7.96
C LYS A 97 -4.51 16.72 -6.62
N ALA A 98 -5.80 16.37 -6.56
CA ALA A 98 -6.56 16.36 -5.31
C ALA A 98 -6.02 15.32 -4.33
N MET A 99 -5.70 14.11 -4.81
CA MET A 99 -5.05 13.06 -4.01
C MET A 99 -3.68 13.51 -3.48
N ASP A 100 -2.82 14.07 -4.34
CA ASP A 100 -1.49 14.54 -3.95
C ASP A 100 -1.56 15.66 -2.90
N ARG A 101 -2.48 16.62 -3.08
CA ARG A 101 -2.77 17.67 -2.09
C ARG A 101 -3.30 17.11 -0.78
N ALA A 102 -4.22 16.14 -0.82
CA ALA A 102 -4.76 15.53 0.39
C ALA A 102 -3.65 14.84 1.17
N THR A 103 -2.74 14.17 0.46
CA THR A 103 -1.57 13.47 1.01
C THR A 103 -0.62 14.46 1.69
N GLU A 104 -0.35 15.59 1.04
CA GLU A 104 0.44 16.68 1.64
C GLU A 104 -0.23 17.29 2.86
N THR A 105 -1.56 17.48 2.83
CA THR A 105 -2.33 18.04 3.95
C THR A 105 -2.31 17.13 5.17
N THR A 106 -2.42 15.82 4.98
CA THR A 106 -2.43 14.83 6.08
C THR A 106 -1.04 14.42 6.54
N GLY A 107 0.02 14.76 5.78
CA GLY A 107 1.41 14.43 6.09
C GLY A 107 1.79 12.98 5.85
N VAL A 108 0.97 12.20 5.13
CA VAL A 108 1.26 10.80 4.81
C VAL A 108 2.27 10.70 3.66
N ASP A 109 2.97 9.57 3.55
CA ASP A 109 4.08 9.42 2.59
C ASP A 109 3.59 9.27 1.15
N PHE A 110 2.61 8.37 0.95
CA PHE A 110 2.10 7.99 -0.37
C PHE A 110 0.61 7.68 -0.31
N ILE A 111 -0.05 7.90 -1.45
CA ILE A 111 -1.43 7.51 -1.68
C ILE A 111 -1.55 6.62 -2.92
N GLY A 112 -2.18 5.47 -2.76
CA GLY A 112 -2.51 4.53 -3.83
C GLY A 112 -4.01 4.54 -4.12
N GLY A 113 -4.41 3.92 -5.21
CA GLY A 113 -5.80 3.86 -5.66
C GLY A 113 -6.05 4.65 -6.92
N TYR A 114 -5.04 5.35 -7.47
CA TYR A 114 -5.07 5.82 -8.85
C TYR A 114 -4.95 4.62 -9.78
N SER A 115 -6.02 3.83 -9.83
CA SER A 115 -5.97 2.46 -10.29
C SER A 115 -7.15 2.10 -11.19
N ALA A 116 -6.95 1.06 -12.02
CA ALA A 116 -7.96 0.47 -12.88
C ALA A 116 -7.88 -1.05 -12.90
N LEU A 117 -9.03 -1.72 -13.10
CA LEU A 117 -9.17 -3.17 -13.12
C LEU A 117 -9.74 -3.63 -14.47
N ILE A 118 -8.89 -3.68 -15.50
CA ILE A 118 -9.29 -3.81 -16.93
C ILE A 118 -9.01 -5.20 -17.54
N HIS A 119 -8.76 -6.19 -16.70
CA HIS A 119 -8.43 -7.57 -17.09
C HIS A 119 -9.47 -8.27 -17.98
N LYS A 120 -10.73 -7.78 -18.02
CA LYS A 120 -11.81 -8.30 -18.89
C LYS A 120 -12.18 -7.39 -20.06
N GLY A 121 -11.47 -6.29 -20.25
CA GLY A 121 -11.80 -5.26 -21.24
C GLY A 121 -11.87 -3.88 -20.61
N TYR A 122 -12.23 -2.90 -21.43
CA TYR A 122 -12.25 -1.48 -21.07
C TYR A 122 -13.66 -0.93 -21.15
N THR A 123 -14.00 -0.05 -20.20
CA THR A 123 -14.99 1.01 -20.45
C THR A 123 -14.34 2.19 -21.18
N ASP A 124 -15.14 3.18 -21.59
CA ASP A 124 -14.57 4.42 -22.13
C ASP A 124 -13.92 5.27 -21.04
N GLY A 125 -14.44 5.25 -19.81
CA GLY A 125 -13.78 5.88 -18.67
C GLY A 125 -12.44 5.24 -18.32
N ASP A 126 -12.31 3.91 -18.41
CA ASP A 126 -11.04 3.19 -18.20
C ASP A 126 -9.97 3.62 -19.20
N LYS A 127 -10.32 3.78 -20.49
CA LYS A 127 -9.37 4.25 -21.52
C LYS A 127 -8.87 5.66 -21.19
N ARG A 128 -9.80 6.59 -20.90
CA ARG A 128 -9.46 7.97 -20.48
C ARG A 128 -8.57 7.97 -19.24
N PHE A 129 -8.87 7.10 -18.28
CA PHE A 129 -8.09 6.95 -17.06
C PHE A 129 -6.67 6.45 -17.36
N VAL A 130 -6.50 5.35 -18.08
CA VAL A 130 -5.18 4.76 -18.40
C VAL A 130 -4.30 5.76 -19.16
N ASP A 131 -4.88 6.49 -20.11
CA ASP A 131 -4.15 7.50 -20.89
C ASP A 131 -3.68 8.70 -20.04
N SER A 132 -4.33 8.95 -18.91
CA SER A 132 -3.96 10.03 -17.97
C SER A 132 -2.78 9.68 -17.06
N ILE A 133 -2.47 8.39 -16.86
CA ILE A 133 -1.45 7.92 -15.90
C ILE A 133 -0.09 8.62 -16.09
N PRO A 134 0.48 8.72 -17.31
CA PRO A 134 1.80 9.34 -17.48
C PRO A 134 1.84 10.79 -17.00
N GLN A 135 0.79 11.56 -17.32
CA GLN A 135 0.70 12.96 -16.92
C GLN A 135 0.47 13.08 -15.40
N ALA A 136 -0.45 12.29 -14.85
CA ALA A 136 -0.72 12.24 -13.42
C ALA A 136 0.55 11.97 -12.59
N LEU A 137 1.35 10.98 -13.00
CA LEU A 137 2.60 10.64 -12.31
C LEU A 137 3.72 11.66 -12.55
N SER A 138 3.70 12.41 -13.65
CA SER A 138 4.68 13.49 -13.86
C SER A 138 4.36 14.78 -13.10
N GLU A 139 3.09 15.03 -12.78
CA GLU A 139 2.62 16.27 -12.16
C GLU A 139 2.27 16.13 -10.66
N THR A 140 2.41 14.92 -10.11
CA THR A 140 2.19 14.64 -8.68
C THR A 140 3.42 13.98 -8.08
N LYS A 141 3.62 14.11 -6.77
CA LYS A 141 4.80 13.56 -6.08
C LYS A 141 4.53 12.27 -5.33
N ARG A 142 3.32 12.12 -4.76
CA ARG A 142 3.00 11.06 -3.78
C ARG A 142 1.93 10.08 -4.23
N VAL A 143 1.31 10.34 -5.38
CA VAL A 143 0.31 9.43 -5.97
C VAL A 143 1.00 8.23 -6.60
N CYS A 144 0.51 7.04 -6.27
CA CYS A 144 0.89 5.77 -6.86
C CYS A 144 -0.27 5.23 -7.71
N ALA A 145 0.08 4.66 -8.87
CA ALA A 145 -0.87 4.13 -9.82
C ALA A 145 -0.71 2.63 -10.02
N SER A 146 -1.82 1.94 -10.23
CA SER A 146 -1.79 0.50 -10.52
C SER A 146 -2.86 0.06 -11.51
N VAL A 147 -2.52 -0.88 -12.40
CA VAL A 147 -3.46 -1.37 -13.41
C VAL A 147 -3.45 -2.89 -13.43
N ASN A 148 -4.58 -3.53 -13.11
CA ASN A 148 -4.73 -4.97 -13.24
C ASN A 148 -5.22 -5.35 -14.64
N ILE A 149 -4.38 -6.06 -15.39
CA ILE A 149 -4.60 -6.37 -16.81
C ILE A 149 -4.86 -7.85 -17.08
N ALA A 150 -4.73 -8.70 -16.06
CA ALA A 150 -4.94 -10.13 -16.20
C ALA A 150 -5.45 -10.75 -14.92
N THR A 151 -6.23 -11.83 -15.05
CA THR A 151 -6.52 -12.74 -13.93
C THR A 151 -6.58 -14.18 -14.44
N THR A 152 -6.32 -15.15 -13.57
CA THR A 152 -6.45 -16.59 -13.91
C THR A 152 -7.84 -16.91 -14.44
N LYS A 153 -8.87 -16.22 -13.94
CA LYS A 153 -10.27 -16.42 -14.34
C LYS A 153 -10.60 -15.81 -15.72
N ALA A 154 -10.05 -14.64 -16.04
CA ALA A 154 -10.38 -13.91 -17.26
C ALA A 154 -9.37 -14.09 -18.40
N GLY A 155 -8.19 -14.66 -18.11
CA GLY A 155 -7.04 -14.62 -19.00
C GLY A 155 -6.32 -13.26 -18.92
N ILE A 156 -5.67 -12.91 -20.02
CA ILE A 156 -4.83 -11.70 -20.13
C ILE A 156 -5.47 -10.78 -21.18
N ASN A 157 -5.74 -9.53 -20.79
CA ASN A 157 -6.10 -8.49 -21.74
C ASN A 157 -4.83 -8.00 -22.47
N MET A 158 -4.55 -8.58 -23.64
CA MET A 158 -3.33 -8.26 -24.41
C MET A 158 -3.33 -6.83 -24.97
N ASP A 159 -4.49 -6.24 -25.22
CA ASP A 159 -4.59 -4.82 -25.60
C ASP A 159 -4.09 -3.93 -24.45
N ALA A 160 -4.41 -4.31 -23.21
CA ALA A 160 -3.88 -3.67 -22.01
C ALA A 160 -2.40 -3.87 -21.77
N VAL A 161 -1.88 -5.07 -22.05
CA VAL A 161 -0.41 -5.29 -22.05
C VAL A 161 0.27 -4.30 -23.00
N ALA A 162 -0.22 -4.20 -24.24
CA ALA A 162 0.37 -3.33 -25.25
C ALA A 162 0.25 -1.84 -24.90
N GLN A 163 -0.90 -1.40 -24.37
CA GLN A 163 -1.11 -0.02 -23.94
C GLN A 163 -0.22 0.31 -22.74
N MET A 164 -0.15 -0.56 -21.73
CA MET A 164 0.67 -0.32 -20.54
C MET A 164 2.17 -0.23 -20.87
N GLY A 165 2.66 -0.97 -21.87
CA GLY A 165 4.03 -0.79 -22.38
C GLY A 165 4.30 0.62 -22.89
N ARG A 166 3.34 1.22 -23.60
CA ARG A 166 3.41 2.63 -24.06
C ARG A 166 3.28 3.61 -22.89
N VAL A 167 2.37 3.35 -21.95
CA VAL A 167 2.18 4.16 -20.73
C VAL A 167 3.47 4.22 -19.90
N ILE A 168 4.12 3.08 -19.67
CA ILE A 168 5.40 3.02 -18.93
C ILE A 168 6.46 3.86 -19.63
N LYS A 169 6.65 3.67 -20.94
CA LYS A 169 7.64 4.44 -21.72
C LYS A 169 7.36 5.95 -21.64
N LYS A 170 6.10 6.37 -21.86
CA LYS A 170 5.70 7.77 -21.80
C LYS A 170 5.87 8.36 -20.39
N THR A 171 5.61 7.58 -19.35
CA THR A 171 5.83 8.01 -17.95
C THR A 171 7.31 8.25 -17.67
N ALA A 172 8.19 7.37 -18.16
CA ALA A 172 9.64 7.55 -18.04
C ALA A 172 10.12 8.80 -18.78
N GLU A 173 9.62 9.05 -20.00
CA GLU A 173 9.96 10.23 -20.80
C GLU A 173 9.52 11.54 -20.11
N LEU A 174 8.29 11.60 -19.60
CA LEU A 174 7.78 12.79 -18.91
C LEU A 174 8.49 13.07 -17.57
N THR A 175 9.09 12.05 -16.96
CA THR A 175 9.84 12.18 -15.69
C THR A 175 11.34 11.97 -15.87
N ALA A 176 11.87 12.09 -17.10
CA ALA A 176 13.27 11.82 -17.42
C ALA A 176 14.24 12.73 -16.65
N LYS A 177 13.85 13.98 -16.39
CA LYS A 177 14.61 14.94 -15.57
C LYS A 177 14.86 14.45 -14.14
N ASP A 178 13.97 13.60 -13.63
CA ASP A 178 14.00 13.00 -12.29
C ASP A 178 14.33 11.49 -12.39
N SER A 179 15.15 11.11 -13.37
CA SER A 179 15.56 9.72 -13.61
C SER A 179 14.39 8.73 -13.81
N GLY A 180 13.28 9.19 -14.37
CA GLY A 180 12.12 8.34 -14.63
C GLY A 180 11.30 7.98 -13.38
N ILE A 181 11.38 8.78 -12.31
CA ILE A 181 10.77 8.50 -11.00
C ILE A 181 9.27 8.16 -11.06
N GLY A 182 8.54 8.62 -12.08
CA GLY A 182 7.14 8.25 -12.27
C GLY A 182 6.95 6.73 -12.38
N CYS A 183 7.87 6.02 -13.02
CA CYS A 183 7.81 4.57 -13.16
C CYS A 183 7.98 3.83 -11.83
N ALA A 184 8.66 4.40 -10.84
CA ALA A 184 8.78 3.81 -9.50
C ALA A 184 7.44 3.80 -8.74
N ARG A 185 6.46 4.60 -9.20
CA ARG A 185 5.12 4.72 -8.63
C ARG A 185 4.04 4.07 -9.49
N LEU A 186 4.41 3.29 -10.51
CA LEU A 186 3.48 2.61 -11.41
C LEU A 186 3.65 1.09 -11.31
N VAL A 187 2.55 0.37 -11.05
CA VAL A 187 2.53 -1.10 -11.01
C VAL A 187 1.53 -1.66 -12.01
N VAL A 188 1.94 -2.66 -12.79
CA VAL A 188 1.05 -3.42 -13.66
C VAL A 188 0.86 -4.80 -13.05
N PHE A 189 -0.39 -5.17 -12.80
CA PHE A 189 -0.74 -6.42 -12.14
C PHE A 189 -1.27 -7.49 -13.09
N CYS A 190 -0.91 -8.72 -12.77
CA CYS A 190 -1.70 -9.91 -13.07
C CYS A 190 -2.17 -10.48 -11.72
N ASN A 191 -3.43 -10.89 -11.64
CA ASN A 191 -4.05 -11.40 -10.41
C ASN A 191 -3.93 -10.42 -9.24
N ALA A 192 -4.20 -9.13 -9.46
CA ALA A 192 -4.42 -8.23 -8.33
C ALA A 192 -5.47 -8.83 -7.39
N PRO A 193 -5.24 -8.84 -6.06
CA PRO A 193 -6.26 -9.25 -5.11
C PRO A 193 -7.46 -8.28 -5.13
N GLU A 194 -8.52 -8.58 -4.38
CA GLU A 194 -9.72 -7.74 -4.36
C GLU A 194 -9.46 -6.34 -3.78
N ASP A 195 -8.49 -6.24 -2.87
CA ASP A 195 -7.90 -5.02 -2.33
C ASP A 195 -6.37 -5.21 -2.20
N ASN A 196 -5.63 -4.11 -2.07
CA ASN A 196 -4.20 -4.19 -1.80
C ASN A 196 -3.77 -2.95 -1.00
N PRO A 197 -3.33 -3.06 0.26
CA PRO A 197 -2.87 -1.90 1.03
C PRO A 197 -1.37 -1.58 0.84
N PHE A 198 -0.66 -2.30 -0.05
CA PHE A 198 0.81 -2.21 -0.18
C PHE A 198 1.25 -1.43 -1.42
N MET A 199 2.08 -0.42 -1.20
CA MET A 199 2.63 0.43 -2.26
C MET A 199 3.73 -0.27 -3.07
N ALA A 200 3.91 0.07 -4.35
CA ALA A 200 3.20 1.11 -5.12
C ALA A 200 1.86 0.68 -5.72
N GLY A 201 1.44 -0.57 -5.50
CA GLY A 201 0.25 -1.14 -6.13
C GLY A 201 -1.08 -0.90 -5.41
N ALA A 202 -1.06 -0.16 -4.30
CA ALA A 202 -2.18 -0.19 -3.37
C ALA A 202 -3.47 0.41 -3.94
N PHE A 203 -4.61 -0.15 -3.55
CA PHE A 203 -5.96 0.40 -3.74
C PHE A 203 -6.92 -0.21 -2.70
N HIS A 204 -7.98 0.51 -2.36
CA HIS A 204 -9.02 0.05 -1.44
C HIS A 204 -10.12 -0.66 -2.24
N GLY A 205 -10.29 -1.96 -2.02
CA GLY A 205 -11.24 -2.79 -2.77
C GLY A 205 -12.69 -2.32 -2.66
N ILE A 206 -13.53 -2.67 -3.63
CA ILE A 206 -14.96 -2.29 -3.59
C ILE A 206 -15.77 -3.07 -2.54
N GLY A 207 -15.28 -4.24 -2.13
CA GLY A 207 -15.85 -5.07 -1.07
C GLY A 207 -15.43 -4.67 0.34
N GLU A 208 -14.44 -3.78 0.46
CA GLU A 208 -13.92 -3.32 1.74
C GLU A 208 -14.89 -2.33 2.44
N PRO A 209 -14.83 -2.20 3.78
CA PRO A 209 -15.65 -1.25 4.52
C PRO A 209 -15.30 0.20 4.20
N GLU A 210 -16.08 1.12 4.74
CA GLU A 210 -15.94 2.56 4.52
C GLU A 210 -14.52 3.11 4.83
N CYS A 211 -13.88 2.61 5.88
CA CYS A 211 -12.51 2.95 6.26
C CYS A 211 -11.89 1.81 7.08
N VAL A 212 -10.64 1.47 6.79
CA VAL A 212 -9.93 0.34 7.43
C VAL A 212 -8.44 0.67 7.64
N ILE A 213 -7.83 0.06 8.66
CA ILE A 213 -6.39 0.11 8.90
C ILE A 213 -5.76 -1.25 8.61
N ASN A 214 -4.78 -1.23 7.72
CA ASN A 214 -3.92 -2.36 7.39
C ASN A 214 -2.50 -2.06 7.84
N VAL A 215 -1.76 -3.09 8.27
CA VAL A 215 -0.38 -2.93 8.75
C VAL A 215 0.54 -3.88 8.01
N GLY A 216 1.63 -3.34 7.46
CA GLY A 216 2.70 -4.14 6.86
C GLY A 216 3.89 -4.17 7.80
N VAL A 217 4.38 -5.36 8.10
CA VAL A 217 5.54 -5.58 8.97
C VAL A 217 6.75 -5.99 8.14
N SER A 218 7.90 -5.43 8.45
CA SER A 218 9.18 -5.82 7.87
C SER A 218 9.74 -7.01 8.65
N GLY A 219 10.08 -8.08 7.95
CA GLY A 219 10.64 -9.30 8.55
C GLY A 219 11.99 -9.81 8.05
N PRO A 220 12.70 -9.22 7.05
CA PRO A 220 13.88 -9.87 6.49
C PRO A 220 15.03 -10.03 7.51
N GLY A 221 15.42 -8.97 8.22
CA GLY A 221 16.48 -9.03 9.24
C GLY A 221 16.16 -10.00 10.40
N VAL A 222 14.93 -9.96 10.90
CA VAL A 222 14.43 -10.86 11.95
C VAL A 222 14.48 -12.32 11.48
N MET A 223 14.02 -12.59 10.25
CA MET A 223 14.02 -13.93 9.67
C MET A 223 15.44 -14.44 9.43
N HIS A 224 16.31 -13.61 8.85
CA HIS A 224 17.71 -13.96 8.60
C HIS A 224 18.44 -14.28 9.91
N ASN A 225 18.27 -13.46 10.96
CA ASN A 225 18.86 -13.72 12.27
C ASN A 225 18.32 -15.01 12.91
N ALA A 226 17.02 -15.27 12.82
CA ALA A 226 16.44 -16.51 13.32
C ALA A 226 17.04 -17.73 12.63
N LEU A 227 17.23 -17.68 11.31
CA LEU A 227 17.85 -18.74 10.52
C LEU A 227 19.35 -18.89 10.79
N LYS A 228 20.06 -17.79 11.05
CA LYS A 228 21.50 -17.83 11.36
C LYS A 228 21.81 -18.51 12.70
N ASN A 229 20.84 -18.52 13.62
CA ASN A 229 20.98 -19.11 14.95
C ASN A 229 20.63 -20.61 15.00
N ILE A 230 20.16 -21.21 13.91
CA ILE A 230 19.92 -22.65 13.85
C ILE A 230 21.25 -23.40 13.68
N SER A 231 21.29 -24.67 14.11
CA SER A 231 22.47 -25.52 13.89
C SER A 231 22.76 -25.67 12.40
N ALA A 232 24.04 -25.71 12.02
CA ALA A 232 24.45 -26.05 10.65
C ALA A 232 24.04 -27.48 10.24
N GLU A 233 23.71 -28.32 11.23
CA GLU A 233 23.22 -29.70 11.05
C GLU A 233 21.69 -29.79 11.08
N ALA A 234 20.99 -28.66 11.22
CA ALA A 234 19.54 -28.61 11.26
C ALA A 234 18.93 -29.21 9.98
N ASP A 235 17.90 -30.04 10.15
CA ASP A 235 17.16 -30.56 9.00
C ASP A 235 16.14 -29.52 8.48
N PHE A 236 15.54 -29.81 7.33
CA PHE A 236 14.54 -28.92 6.74
C PHE A 236 13.30 -28.73 7.62
N SER A 237 12.99 -29.68 8.50
CA SER A 237 11.85 -29.58 9.42
C SER A 237 12.12 -28.52 10.48
N GLU A 238 13.33 -28.49 11.04
CA GLU A 238 13.77 -27.49 12.01
C GLU A 238 13.84 -26.09 11.40
N VAL A 239 14.34 -25.98 10.16
CA VAL A 239 14.32 -24.73 9.38
C VAL A 239 12.88 -24.22 9.20
N ALA A 240 11.98 -25.09 8.74
CA ALA A 240 10.58 -24.72 8.49
C ALA A 240 9.86 -24.31 9.78
N GLU A 241 10.08 -25.02 10.88
CA GLU A 241 9.53 -24.66 12.19
C GLU A 241 10.05 -23.31 12.69
N THR A 242 11.32 -23.01 12.45
CA THR A 242 11.92 -21.71 12.78
C THR A 242 11.25 -20.60 11.99
N ILE A 243 11.12 -20.75 10.67
CA ILE A 243 10.43 -19.77 9.81
C ILE A 243 8.99 -19.55 10.28
N LYS A 244 8.25 -20.64 10.54
CA LYS A 244 6.85 -20.57 11.00
C LYS A 244 6.72 -19.80 12.32
N LYS A 245 7.55 -20.12 13.32
CA LYS A 245 7.51 -19.47 14.64
C LYS A 245 7.89 -18.00 14.54
N THR A 246 8.90 -17.67 13.75
CA THR A 246 9.34 -16.29 13.53
C THR A 246 8.27 -15.47 12.81
N ALA A 247 7.69 -15.99 11.71
CA ALA A 247 6.62 -15.33 10.99
C ALA A 247 5.38 -15.08 11.88
N PHE A 248 5.00 -16.06 12.71
CA PHE A 248 3.90 -15.92 13.66
C PHE A 248 4.16 -14.76 14.63
N LYS A 249 5.36 -14.69 15.21
CA LYS A 249 5.75 -13.64 16.15
C LYS A 249 5.73 -12.26 15.49
N ILE A 250 6.32 -12.11 14.31
CA ILE A 250 6.32 -10.84 13.58
C ILE A 250 4.87 -10.38 13.29
N THR A 251 4.01 -11.31 12.88
CA THR A 251 2.59 -11.03 12.60
C THR A 251 1.86 -10.55 13.87
N ARG A 252 2.17 -11.09 15.05
CA ARG A 252 1.58 -10.64 16.32
C ARG A 252 1.94 -9.20 16.66
N VAL A 253 3.17 -8.76 16.36
CA VAL A 253 3.57 -7.36 16.54
C VAL A 253 2.77 -6.44 15.62
N GLY A 254 2.65 -6.81 14.34
CA GLY A 254 1.80 -6.09 13.40
C GLY A 254 0.35 -6.00 13.87
N GLN A 255 -0.19 -7.09 14.42
CA GLN A 255 -1.55 -7.12 14.96
C GLN A 255 -1.75 -6.19 16.15
N LEU A 256 -0.76 -6.09 17.05
CA LEU A 256 -0.80 -5.16 18.18
C LEU A 256 -0.93 -3.71 17.68
N VAL A 257 -0.05 -3.31 16.76
CA VAL A 257 -0.05 -1.96 16.18
C VAL A 257 -1.34 -1.67 15.42
N ALA A 258 -1.82 -2.64 14.63
CA ALA A 258 -3.06 -2.49 13.88
C ALA A 258 -4.28 -2.32 14.79
N THR A 259 -4.36 -3.10 15.86
CA THR A 259 -5.45 -3.04 16.85
C THR A 259 -5.47 -1.67 17.53
N GLU A 260 -4.30 -1.18 17.94
CA GLU A 260 -4.20 0.09 18.65
C GLU A 260 -4.49 1.29 17.74
N ALA A 261 -3.96 1.29 16.52
CA ALA A 261 -4.26 2.31 15.51
C ALA A 261 -5.75 2.35 15.18
N SER A 262 -6.38 1.18 14.97
CA SER A 262 -7.81 1.05 14.68
C SER A 262 -8.66 1.62 15.82
N LYS A 263 -8.33 1.28 17.07
CA LYS A 263 -9.02 1.77 18.26
C LYS A 263 -8.91 3.29 18.42
N ARG A 264 -7.71 3.88 18.26
CA ARG A 264 -7.47 5.32 18.40
C ARG A 264 -8.14 6.15 17.30
N LEU A 265 -8.16 5.63 16.08
CA LEU A 265 -8.77 6.29 14.92
C LEU A 265 -10.29 6.03 14.81
N GLY A 266 -10.82 5.06 15.56
CA GLY A 266 -12.24 4.69 15.47
C GLY A 266 -12.61 4.06 14.14
N VAL A 267 -11.69 3.29 13.55
CA VAL A 267 -11.83 2.64 12.23
C VAL A 267 -11.65 1.13 12.36
N ALA A 268 -12.11 0.37 11.36
CA ALA A 268 -11.98 -1.08 11.40
C ALA A 268 -10.52 -1.51 11.25
N PHE A 269 -10.15 -2.60 11.92
CA PHE A 269 -8.91 -3.31 11.64
C PHE A 269 -9.13 -4.22 10.41
N GLY A 270 -8.24 -4.12 9.42
CA GLY A 270 -8.19 -4.99 8.26
C GLY A 270 -7.21 -6.12 8.46
N ILE A 271 -6.17 -6.17 7.62
CA ILE A 271 -5.18 -7.24 7.60
C ILE A 271 -3.81 -6.79 8.12
N VAL A 272 -3.01 -7.79 8.47
CA VAL A 272 -1.56 -7.66 8.69
C VAL A 272 -0.85 -8.49 7.64
N ASP A 273 0.16 -7.90 7.00
CA ASP A 273 1.02 -8.61 6.06
C ASP A 273 2.47 -8.60 6.52
N LEU A 274 3.17 -9.68 6.19
CA LEU A 274 4.59 -9.87 6.46
C LEU A 274 5.36 -9.72 5.16
N SER A 275 6.18 -8.69 5.07
CA SER A 275 7.09 -8.51 3.95
C SER A 275 8.49 -8.95 4.31
N LEU A 276 9.04 -9.89 3.54
CA LEU A 276 10.47 -10.23 3.54
C LEU A 276 11.26 -9.44 2.50
N ALA A 277 10.64 -8.43 1.89
CA ALA A 277 11.31 -7.59 0.91
C ALA A 277 12.38 -6.75 1.62
N PRO A 278 13.62 -6.71 1.10
CA PRO A 278 14.71 -5.98 1.72
C PRO A 278 14.40 -4.48 1.82
N THR A 279 15.02 -3.81 2.78
CA THR A 279 15.10 -2.35 2.78
C THR A 279 16.32 -1.89 1.97
N PRO A 280 16.47 -0.58 1.67
CA PRO A 280 17.70 -0.06 1.07
C PRO A 280 18.94 -0.16 1.97
N ALA A 281 18.79 -0.57 3.25
CA ALA A 281 19.91 -0.71 4.16
C ALA A 281 20.84 -1.87 3.74
N ILE A 282 22.14 -1.59 3.69
CA ILE A 282 23.14 -2.61 3.36
C ILE A 282 23.07 -3.75 4.38
N GLY A 283 22.93 -4.99 3.88
CA GLY A 283 22.88 -6.19 4.71
C GLY A 283 21.46 -6.61 5.13
N ASP A 284 20.45 -5.78 4.92
CA ASP A 284 19.06 -6.10 5.27
C ASP A 284 18.36 -6.87 4.12
N SER A 285 18.81 -8.10 3.90
CA SER A 285 18.27 -9.00 2.89
C SER A 285 18.35 -10.46 3.35
N ILE A 286 17.29 -11.22 3.09
CA ILE A 286 17.25 -12.67 3.29
C ILE A 286 18.14 -13.45 2.30
N ALA A 287 18.64 -12.79 1.24
CA ALA A 287 19.52 -13.44 0.27
C ALA A 287 20.97 -13.61 0.76
N ASN A 288 21.31 -13.00 1.92
CA ASN A 288 22.64 -13.05 2.52
C ASN A 288 22.84 -14.30 3.37
#